data_AF-A0AA88XM87-F1
#
_entry.id   AF-A0AA88XM87-F1
#
_cell.length_a   1.000
_cell.length_b   1.000
_cell.length_c   1.000
_cell.angle_alpha   90.00
_cell.angle_beta   90.00
_cell.angle_gamma   90.00
#
_symmetry.space_group_name_H-M   'P 1'
#
loop_
_entity.id
_entity.type
_entity.pdbx_description
1 polymer ?
#
loop_
_entity_poly.entity_id
_entity_poly.type
_entity_poly.pdbx_seq_one_letter_code
_entity_poly.pdbx_strand_id
1 'polypeptide(L)'
;MVYLLCVLAAALAVSNAQVFGGLGCPTVTTQKNFNLTRYLGTWYEVYKFKANFENNEKCIQANYQLKPDGHIRVNNTGVSITDSTPSTAIGDIYIPDMTDGSKLKVKFASAAPYGNYWVLSTDYENYTLIYSCTSILGISHFEFGWILARQRTLPDATINKLFAITQGFKIDTSHFMKTDQSNC
;
A
#
# COMPACT_ATOMS: atom_id res chain seq x y z
N MET A 1 45.61 13.46 -21.90
CA MET A 1 44.83 12.23 -22.14
C MET A 1 44.72 11.50 -20.81
N VAL A 2 43.49 11.18 -20.38
CA VAL A 2 43.14 10.30 -19.24
C VAL A 2 43.27 10.88 -17.82
N TYR A 3 42.37 11.80 -17.45
CA TYR A 3 41.88 11.93 -16.07
C TYR A 3 40.35 12.12 -16.11
N LEU A 4 39.65 11.11 -16.62
CA LEU A 4 38.20 11.08 -16.68
C LEU A 4 37.77 9.62 -16.54
N LEU A 5 37.84 9.04 -15.34
CA LEU A 5 37.30 7.70 -15.03
C LEU A 5 37.36 7.33 -13.53
N CYS A 6 37.15 8.28 -12.61
CA CYS A 6 36.99 7.97 -11.17
C CYS A 6 35.64 8.40 -10.59
N VAL A 7 34.64 8.68 -11.43
CA VAL A 7 33.26 8.98 -11.00
C VAL A 7 32.32 8.09 -11.76
N LEU A 8 32.21 6.79 -11.43
CA LEU A 8 31.11 5.89 -11.82
C LEU A 8 31.38 4.45 -11.36
N ALA A 9 31.54 4.25 -10.05
CA ALA A 9 31.48 2.90 -9.47
C ALA A 9 31.08 2.92 -7.99
N ALA A 10 30.20 3.86 -7.59
CA ALA A 10 29.32 3.56 -6.46
C ALA A 10 28.22 2.67 -7.04
N ALA A 11 28.51 1.36 -7.11
CA ALA A 11 27.54 0.36 -7.45
C ALA A 11 26.30 0.60 -6.60
N LEU A 12 25.22 1.00 -7.27
CA LEU A 12 23.88 1.02 -6.73
C LEU A 12 23.59 -0.40 -6.26
N ALA A 13 23.86 -0.69 -4.99
CA ALA A 13 23.07 -1.66 -4.27
C ALA A 13 21.68 -1.05 -4.19
N VAL A 14 20.92 -1.18 -5.28
CA VAL A 14 19.49 -0.90 -5.28
C VAL A 14 18.94 -1.85 -4.23
N SER A 15 18.63 -1.31 -3.05
CA SER A 15 17.99 -2.11 -2.03
C SER A 15 16.72 -2.65 -2.66
N ASN A 16 16.62 -3.98 -2.78
CA ASN A 16 15.46 -4.68 -3.35
C ASN A 16 14.21 -4.53 -2.47
N ALA A 17 14.02 -3.41 -1.79
CA ALA A 17 13.09 -3.27 -0.68
C ALA A 17 12.07 -2.15 -0.86
N GLN A 18 12.10 -1.48 -2.02
CA GLN A 18 11.05 -0.61 -2.52
C GLN A 18 10.81 -0.92 -4.00
N VAL A 19 9.55 -0.93 -4.44
CA VAL A 19 9.19 -1.04 -5.86
C VAL A 19 9.34 0.31 -6.54
N PHE A 20 10.12 0.35 -7.61
CA PHE A 20 10.30 1.50 -8.48
C PHE A 20 9.88 1.15 -9.90
N GLY A 21 9.21 2.09 -10.57
CA GLY A 21 8.89 1.99 -11.99
C GLY A 21 9.50 3.14 -12.81
N GLY A 22 9.21 3.11 -14.12
CA GLY A 22 9.72 4.06 -15.10
C GLY A 22 9.07 5.45 -15.03
N LEU A 23 8.97 6.12 -16.18
CA LEU A 23 8.47 7.49 -16.27
C LEU A 23 6.97 7.59 -15.91
N GLY A 24 6.67 8.38 -14.89
CA GLY A 24 5.31 8.72 -14.48
C GLY A 24 4.53 7.57 -13.82
N CYS A 25 3.45 7.92 -13.12
CA CYS A 25 2.54 6.95 -12.52
C CYS A 25 1.54 6.44 -13.56
N PRO A 26 1.14 5.15 -13.51
CA PRO A 26 0.07 4.66 -14.36
C PRO A 26 -1.24 5.38 -14.07
N THR A 27 -2.06 5.54 -15.11
CA THR A 27 -3.41 6.09 -14.95
C THR A 27 -4.32 4.98 -14.44
N VAL A 28 -4.89 5.18 -13.25
CA VAL A 28 -5.80 4.24 -12.61
C VAL A 28 -7.18 4.85 -12.43
N THR A 29 -8.20 4.01 -12.41
CA THR A 29 -9.55 4.41 -11.95
C THR A 29 -9.79 3.84 -10.56
N THR A 30 -10.44 4.62 -9.72
CA THR A 30 -10.71 4.25 -8.33
C THR A 30 -12.17 3.82 -8.12
N GLN A 31 -12.45 3.27 -6.94
CA GLN A 31 -13.77 2.75 -6.58
C GLN A 31 -14.85 3.83 -6.71
N LYS A 32 -15.82 3.58 -7.60
CA LYS A 32 -16.99 4.46 -7.73
C LYS A 32 -17.89 4.38 -6.49
N ASN A 33 -18.51 5.50 -6.14
CA ASN A 33 -19.47 5.62 -5.03
C ASN A 33 -18.91 5.07 -3.72
N PHE A 34 -17.68 5.44 -3.40
CA PHE A 34 -16.99 4.94 -2.21
C PHE A 34 -17.75 5.30 -0.93
N ASN A 35 -18.07 4.29 -0.12
CA ASN A 35 -18.74 4.47 1.15
C ASN A 35 -17.74 4.31 2.31
N LEU A 36 -17.31 5.44 2.89
CA LEU A 36 -16.35 5.43 3.99
C LEU A 36 -16.85 4.62 5.19
N THR A 37 -18.11 4.80 5.58
CA THR A 37 -18.69 4.12 6.76
C THR A 37 -18.60 2.60 6.65
N ARG A 38 -18.87 2.04 5.46
CA ARG A 38 -18.73 0.59 5.21
C ARG A 38 -17.28 0.14 5.13
N TYR A 39 -16.35 1.05 4.84
CA TYR A 39 -14.93 0.76 4.73
C TYR A 39 -14.20 0.71 6.09
N LEU A 40 -14.73 1.40 7.10
CA LEU A 40 -14.16 1.42 8.45
C LEU A 40 -14.05 0.02 9.08
N GLY A 41 -13.32 -0.08 10.19
CA GLY A 41 -13.06 -1.32 10.91
C GLY A 41 -11.77 -2.00 10.46
N THR A 42 -11.65 -3.30 10.74
CA THR A 42 -10.42 -4.06 10.55
C THR A 42 -10.34 -4.66 9.14
N TRP A 43 -9.14 -4.59 8.57
CA TRP A 43 -8.73 -5.26 7.35
C TRP A 43 -7.40 -5.99 7.59
N TYR A 44 -7.29 -7.24 7.16
CA TYR A 44 -6.07 -8.05 7.22
C TYR A 44 -5.32 -7.95 5.90
N GLU A 45 -4.00 -7.76 5.95
CA GLU A 45 -3.18 -7.72 4.75
C GLU A 45 -2.97 -9.13 4.18
N VAL A 46 -3.41 -9.36 2.94
CA VAL A 46 -3.29 -10.66 2.27
C VAL A 46 -2.12 -10.64 1.27
N TYR A 47 -2.00 -9.56 0.50
CA TYR A 47 -0.84 -9.30 -0.35
C TYR A 47 -0.42 -7.84 -0.22
N LYS A 48 0.88 -7.61 -0.39
CA LYS A 48 1.45 -6.26 -0.50
C LYS A 48 2.58 -6.21 -1.49
N PHE A 49 2.87 -5.02 -2.00
CA PHE A 49 4.16 -4.74 -2.63
C PHE A 49 5.24 -4.71 -1.55
N LYS A 50 6.47 -5.04 -1.94
CA LYS A 50 7.59 -4.92 -1.02
C LYS A 50 7.82 -3.46 -0.65
N ALA A 51 7.73 -3.18 0.65
CA ALA A 51 7.90 -1.86 1.23
C ALA A 51 8.87 -1.93 2.41
N ASN A 52 9.86 -1.04 2.43
CA ASN A 52 10.91 -1.02 3.46
C ASN A 52 10.36 -0.97 4.89
N PHE A 53 9.27 -0.23 5.09
CA PHE A 53 8.68 0.04 6.40
C PHE A 53 7.82 -1.10 6.96
N GLU A 54 7.43 -2.06 6.12
CA GLU A 54 6.58 -3.22 6.47
C GLU A 54 7.34 -4.55 6.25
N ASN A 55 8.66 -4.49 6.08
CA ASN A 55 9.47 -5.66 5.82
C ASN A 55 9.61 -6.50 7.10
N ASN A 56 9.63 -7.83 6.93
CA ASN A 56 9.89 -8.79 8.01
C ASN A 56 8.81 -8.88 9.11
N GLU A 57 7.55 -8.60 8.76
CA GLU A 57 6.40 -8.75 9.66
C GLU A 57 5.34 -9.71 9.10
N LYS A 58 4.61 -10.35 10.00
CA LYS A 58 3.45 -11.22 9.74
C LYS A 58 2.24 -10.74 10.54
N CYS A 59 1.08 -11.35 10.30
CA CYS A 59 -0.17 -11.05 11.02
C CYS A 59 -0.65 -9.60 10.88
N ILE A 60 -0.27 -8.93 9.79
CA ILE A 60 -0.50 -7.50 9.63
C ILE A 60 -1.98 -7.22 9.43
N GLN A 61 -2.50 -6.28 10.20
CA GLN A 61 -3.87 -5.80 10.08
C GLN A 61 -3.91 -4.28 10.28
N ALA A 62 -4.87 -3.65 9.60
CA ALA A 62 -5.16 -2.23 9.67
C ALA A 62 -6.56 -2.03 10.25
N ASN A 63 -6.68 -1.28 11.36
CA ASN A 63 -7.97 -0.87 11.89
C ASN A 63 -8.22 0.61 11.57
N TYR A 64 -9.28 0.90 10.82
CA TYR A 64 -9.68 2.25 10.42
C TYR A 64 -10.82 2.76 11.28
N GLN A 65 -10.65 3.95 11.87
CA GLN A 65 -11.61 4.56 12.78
C GLN A 65 -11.83 6.03 12.41
N LEU A 66 -13.10 6.45 12.29
CA LEU A 66 -13.43 7.85 12.07
C LEU A 66 -13.14 8.67 13.33
N LYS A 67 -12.47 9.79 13.17
CA LYS A 67 -12.20 10.76 14.24
C LYS A 67 -13.25 11.89 14.23
N PRO A 68 -13.43 12.61 15.36
CA PRO A 68 -14.36 13.74 15.44
C PRO A 68 -14.06 14.89 14.47
N ASP A 69 -12.80 15.05 14.04
CA ASP A 69 -12.34 16.06 13.09
C ASP A 69 -12.61 15.66 11.61
N GLY A 70 -13.25 14.52 11.37
CA GLY A 70 -13.54 14.01 10.03
C GLY A 70 -12.37 13.27 9.36
N HIS A 71 -11.18 13.27 9.96
CA HIS A 71 -10.08 12.42 9.53
C HIS A 71 -10.33 10.97 9.99
N ILE A 72 -9.51 10.05 9.48
CA ILE A 72 -9.55 8.63 9.84
C ILE A 72 -8.22 8.27 10.50
N ARG A 73 -8.29 7.70 11.69
CA ARG A 73 -7.16 7.02 12.32
C ARG A 73 -7.00 5.65 11.67
N VAL A 74 -5.79 5.33 11.21
CA VAL A 74 -5.41 3.95 10.88
C VAL A 74 -4.46 3.44 11.94
N ASN A 75 -4.74 2.27 12.49
CA ASN A 75 -3.83 1.57 13.39
C ASN A 75 -3.38 0.27 12.73
N ASN A 76 -2.17 0.26 12.18
CA ASN A 76 -1.53 -0.95 11.68
C ASN A 76 -0.87 -1.67 12.83
N THR A 77 -1.11 -2.97 12.94
CA THR A 77 -0.45 -3.85 13.91
C THR A 77 0.07 -5.08 13.21
N GLY A 78 1.15 -5.66 13.72
CA GLY A 78 1.78 -6.84 13.17
C GLY A 78 2.64 -7.55 14.21
N VAL A 79 3.35 -8.59 13.77
CA VAL A 79 4.31 -9.34 14.59
C VAL A 79 5.60 -9.50 13.79
N SER A 80 6.72 -9.14 14.40
CA SER A 80 8.05 -9.37 13.83
C SER A 80 8.29 -10.86 13.62
N ILE A 81 8.73 -11.23 12.43
CA ILE A 81 9.05 -12.64 12.09
C ILE A 81 10.32 -13.11 12.82
N THR A 82 11.24 -12.19 13.16
CA THR A 82 12.54 -12.53 13.74
C THR A 82 12.46 -12.91 15.22
N ASP A 83 11.66 -12.17 16.00
CA ASP A 83 11.65 -12.27 17.46
C ASP A 83 10.24 -12.34 18.06
N SER A 84 9.19 -12.43 17.21
CA SER A 84 7.79 -12.50 17.63
C SER A 84 7.30 -11.29 18.44
N THR A 85 8.00 -10.16 18.37
CA THR A 85 7.58 -8.94 19.06
C THR A 85 6.40 -8.27 18.33
N PRO A 86 5.38 -7.78 19.07
CA PRO A 86 4.30 -7.01 18.46
C PRO A 86 4.80 -5.67 17.91
N SER A 87 4.29 -5.27 16.75
CA SER A 87 4.54 -3.96 16.15
C SER A 87 3.26 -3.15 16.01
N THR A 88 3.41 -1.81 15.97
CA THR A 88 2.29 -0.88 15.81
C THR A 88 2.74 0.38 15.07
N ALA A 89 1.96 0.80 14.08
CA ALA A 89 2.11 2.06 13.39
C ALA A 89 0.75 2.77 13.28
N ILE A 90 0.64 3.94 13.91
CA ILE A 90 -0.57 4.75 13.89
C ILE A 90 -0.42 5.85 12.84
N GLY A 91 -1.38 5.90 11.93
CA GLY A 91 -1.44 6.89 10.87
C GLY A 91 -2.69 7.75 10.94
N ASP A 92 -2.62 8.86 10.22
CA ASP A 92 -3.71 9.79 9.98
C ASP A 92 -4.05 9.81 8.49
N ILE A 93 -5.34 9.72 8.19
CA ILE A 93 -5.87 9.69 6.83
C ILE A 93 -6.91 10.81 6.68
N TYR A 94 -6.93 11.47 5.52
CA TYR A 94 -8.03 12.35 5.13
C TYR A 94 -8.46 12.12 3.69
N ILE A 95 -9.66 12.60 3.37
CA ILE A 95 -10.23 12.59 2.03
C ILE A 95 -10.12 14.02 1.47
N PRO A 96 -9.27 14.26 0.46
CA PRO A 96 -9.07 15.59 -0.12
C PRO A 96 -10.28 16.09 -0.93
N ASP A 97 -11.03 15.17 -1.53
CA ASP A 97 -12.23 15.47 -2.31
C ASP A 97 -13.35 14.47 -1.95
N MET A 98 -14.39 14.96 -1.29
CA MET A 98 -15.51 14.13 -0.86
C MET A 98 -16.36 13.58 -2.01
N THR A 99 -16.26 14.17 -3.21
CA THR A 99 -16.95 13.65 -4.41
C THR A 99 -16.25 12.41 -4.98
N ASP A 100 -14.96 12.23 -4.67
CA ASP A 100 -14.16 11.05 -4.98
C ASP A 100 -13.51 10.49 -3.70
N GLY A 101 -14.35 10.01 -2.78
CA GLY A 101 -13.94 9.49 -1.47
C GLY A 101 -12.97 8.30 -1.50
N SER A 102 -12.72 7.73 -2.67
CA SER A 102 -11.79 6.62 -2.89
C SER A 102 -10.33 7.03 -3.00
N LYS A 103 -10.04 8.34 -3.19
CA LYS A 103 -8.68 8.89 -3.29
C LYS A 103 -8.23 9.50 -1.97
N LEU A 104 -7.90 8.65 -1.01
CA LEU A 104 -7.46 9.09 0.31
C LEU A 104 -5.97 9.49 0.31
N LYS A 105 -5.58 10.17 1.38
CA LYS A 105 -4.21 10.58 1.69
C LYS A 105 -3.83 10.09 3.08
N VAL A 106 -2.66 9.48 3.25
CA VAL A 106 -2.20 8.89 4.52
C VAL A 106 -0.81 9.39 4.94
N LYS A 107 -0.58 9.58 6.24
CA LYS A 107 0.76 9.77 6.84
C LYS A 107 0.90 9.05 8.17
N PHE A 108 2.12 8.65 8.53
CA PHE A 108 2.42 7.97 9.79
C PHE A 108 3.35 8.76 10.73
N ALA A 109 3.95 9.85 10.23
CA ALA A 109 4.75 10.78 11.03
C ALA A 109 4.26 12.21 10.81
N SER A 110 4.25 13.03 11.87
CA SER A 110 3.68 14.38 11.84
C SER A 110 4.33 15.29 10.79
N ALA A 111 5.66 15.19 10.63
CA ALA A 111 6.47 15.97 9.69
C ALA A 111 6.55 15.34 8.28
N ALA A 112 6.03 14.12 8.08
CA ALA A 112 6.04 13.48 6.77
C ALA A 112 4.92 14.03 5.88
N PRO A 113 5.15 14.17 4.57
CA PRO A 113 4.08 14.49 3.63
C PRO A 113 3.06 13.34 3.58
N TYR A 114 1.81 13.67 3.23
CA TYR A 114 0.81 12.64 2.98
C TYR A 114 1.07 11.92 1.65
N GLY A 115 1.13 10.59 1.72
CA GLY A 115 1.17 9.70 0.57
C GLY A 115 -0.23 9.41 0.01
N ASN A 116 -0.30 8.96 -1.24
CA ASN A 116 -1.55 8.49 -1.83
C ASN A 116 -2.00 7.17 -1.18
N TYR A 117 -3.29 7.03 -0.92
CA TYR A 117 -3.94 5.77 -0.55
C TYR A 117 -5.22 5.69 -1.38
N TRP A 118 -5.15 5.08 -2.56
CA TRP A 118 -6.27 5.07 -3.50
C TRP A 118 -6.90 3.68 -3.52
N VAL A 119 -8.19 3.61 -3.20
CA VAL A 119 -8.96 2.38 -3.26
C VAL A 119 -9.37 2.15 -4.71
N LEU A 120 -8.74 1.18 -5.37
CA LEU A 120 -9.04 0.84 -6.76
C LEU A 120 -10.33 0.03 -6.89
N SER A 121 -10.55 -0.92 -5.98
CA SER A 121 -11.77 -1.72 -5.92
C SER A 121 -12.01 -2.27 -4.52
N THR A 122 -13.24 -2.23 -4.04
CA THR A 122 -13.65 -2.90 -2.80
C THR A 122 -15.12 -3.31 -2.88
N ASP A 123 -15.46 -4.43 -2.26
CA ASP A 123 -16.84 -4.81 -1.99
C ASP A 123 -17.25 -4.50 -0.54
N TYR A 124 -16.37 -3.86 0.23
CA TYR A 124 -16.50 -3.47 1.64
C TYR A 124 -16.55 -4.64 2.64
N GLU A 125 -17.01 -5.80 2.21
CA GLU A 125 -17.36 -6.94 3.05
C GLU A 125 -16.34 -8.07 3.00
N ASN A 126 -15.56 -8.18 1.91
CA ASN A 126 -14.58 -9.25 1.75
C ASN A 126 -13.21 -8.71 1.42
N TYR A 127 -13.08 -7.80 0.46
CA TYR A 127 -11.79 -7.35 -0.06
C TYR A 127 -11.70 -5.83 -0.28
N THR A 128 -10.46 -5.34 -0.31
CA THR A 128 -10.10 -4.04 -0.87
C THR A 128 -8.75 -4.13 -1.57
N LEU A 129 -8.66 -3.54 -2.75
CA LEU A 129 -7.44 -3.37 -3.53
C LEU A 129 -7.06 -1.89 -3.48
N ILE A 130 -5.87 -1.61 -2.94
CA ILE A 130 -5.33 -0.27 -2.75
C ILE A 130 -4.07 -0.13 -3.58
N TYR A 131 -3.87 1.07 -4.13
CA TYR A 131 -2.66 1.43 -4.84
C TYR A 131 -2.18 2.83 -4.45
N SER A 132 -0.87 3.02 -4.49
CA SER A 132 -0.22 4.29 -4.28
C SER A 132 0.92 4.41 -5.27
N CYS A 133 1.00 5.56 -5.94
CA CYS A 133 2.15 5.88 -6.76
C CYS A 133 2.53 7.35 -6.55
N THR A 134 3.83 7.60 -6.49
CA THR A 134 4.39 8.95 -6.39
C THR A 134 5.55 9.10 -7.37
N SER A 135 5.41 10.06 -8.28
CA SER A 135 6.46 10.41 -9.23
C SER A 135 7.62 11.11 -8.52
N ILE A 136 8.84 10.70 -8.85
CA ILE A 136 10.10 11.27 -8.39
C ILE A 136 10.69 12.06 -9.56
N LEU A 137 10.59 13.40 -9.48
CA LEU A 137 11.15 14.34 -10.45
C LEU A 137 10.75 14.05 -11.93
N GLY A 138 9.65 13.32 -12.15
CA GLY A 138 9.20 12.91 -13.48
C GLY A 138 10.06 11.85 -14.18
N ILE A 139 11.16 11.39 -13.57
CA ILE A 139 12.11 10.44 -14.17
C ILE A 139 11.95 9.01 -13.66
N SER A 140 11.31 8.84 -12.51
CA SER A 140 10.93 7.55 -11.95
C SER A 140 9.72 7.72 -11.05
N HIS A 141 9.20 6.62 -10.51
CA HIS A 141 8.23 6.66 -9.43
C HIS A 141 8.51 5.54 -8.43
N PHE A 142 8.04 5.70 -7.21
CA PHE A 142 7.86 4.56 -6.30
C PHE A 142 6.37 4.28 -6.18
N GLU A 143 6.06 3.00 -6.03
CA GLU A 143 4.69 2.52 -5.94
C GLU A 143 4.52 1.50 -4.82
N PHE A 144 3.28 1.38 -4.38
CA PHE A 144 2.83 0.42 -3.40
C PHE A 144 1.47 -0.12 -3.83
N GLY A 145 1.22 -1.38 -3.51
CA GLY A 145 -0.05 -2.04 -3.73
C GLY A 145 -0.37 -2.89 -2.53
N TRP A 146 -1.64 -2.92 -2.13
CA TRP A 146 -2.12 -3.80 -1.07
C TRP A 146 -3.43 -4.45 -1.47
N ILE A 147 -3.56 -5.73 -1.15
CA ILE A 147 -4.82 -6.45 -1.12
C ILE A 147 -5.10 -6.77 0.34
N LEU A 148 -6.15 -6.17 0.87
CA LEU A 148 -6.61 -6.46 2.22
C LEU A 148 -7.94 -7.19 2.18
N ALA A 149 -8.26 -7.90 3.26
CA ALA A 149 -9.49 -8.67 3.40
C ALA A 149 -10.13 -8.53 4.78
N ARG A 150 -11.43 -8.75 4.87
CA ARG A 150 -12.12 -8.80 6.18
C ARG A 150 -11.81 -10.07 6.96
N GLN A 151 -11.26 -11.08 6.29
CA GLN A 151 -10.74 -12.31 6.87
C GLN A 151 -9.25 -12.43 6.57
N ARG A 152 -8.54 -13.29 7.29
CA ARG A 152 -7.09 -13.51 7.11
C ARG A 152 -6.70 -14.15 5.77
N THR A 153 -7.67 -14.62 5.00
CA THR A 153 -7.48 -15.24 3.69
C THR A 153 -8.59 -14.81 2.73
N LEU A 154 -8.31 -14.85 1.43
CA LEU A 154 -9.31 -14.70 0.37
C LEU A 154 -9.34 -15.96 -0.51
N PRO A 155 -10.49 -16.28 -1.13
CA PRO A 155 -10.55 -17.30 -2.17
C PRO A 155 -9.67 -16.95 -3.37
N ASP A 156 -9.06 -17.95 -4.01
CA ASP A 156 -8.19 -17.76 -5.17
C ASP A 156 -8.89 -17.04 -6.32
N ALA A 157 -10.18 -17.29 -6.53
CA ALA A 157 -10.97 -16.59 -7.53
C ALA A 157 -11.02 -15.07 -7.30
N THR A 158 -11.13 -14.65 -6.03
CA THR A 158 -11.09 -13.22 -5.66
C THR A 158 -9.70 -12.65 -5.89
N ILE A 159 -8.63 -13.35 -5.48
CA ILE A 159 -7.25 -12.91 -5.69
C ILE A 159 -6.96 -12.73 -7.18
N ASN A 160 -7.31 -13.72 -8.01
CA ASN A 160 -7.11 -13.66 -9.46
C ASN A 160 -7.87 -12.49 -10.11
N LYS A 161 -9.11 -12.22 -9.65
CA LYS A 161 -9.87 -11.04 -10.09
C LYS A 161 -9.12 -9.74 -9.76
N LEU A 162 -8.57 -9.61 -8.56
CA LEU A 162 -7.86 -8.40 -8.14
C LEU A 162 -6.55 -8.21 -8.92
N PHE A 163 -5.80 -9.29 -9.15
CA PHE A 163 -4.62 -9.25 -10.02
C PHE A 163 -4.97 -8.86 -11.45
N ALA A 164 -6.07 -9.37 -12.01
CA ALA A 164 -6.53 -8.97 -13.34
C ALA A 164 -6.89 -7.48 -13.41
N ILE A 165 -7.53 -6.92 -12.37
CA ILE A 165 -7.79 -5.47 -12.27
C ILE A 165 -6.48 -4.69 -12.26
N THR A 166 -5.50 -5.10 -11.44
CA THR A 166 -4.18 -4.45 -11.36
C THR A 166 -3.44 -4.49 -12.70
N GLN A 167 -3.42 -5.64 -13.37
CA GLN A 167 -2.82 -5.79 -14.70
C GLN A 167 -3.52 -4.93 -15.77
N GLY A 168 -4.84 -4.75 -15.66
CA GLY A 168 -5.60 -3.84 -16.53
C GLY A 168 -5.13 -2.39 -16.46
N PHE A 169 -4.55 -1.97 -15.34
CA PHE A 169 -3.89 -0.67 -15.18
C PHE A 169 -2.40 -0.67 -15.55
N LYS A 170 -1.89 -1.77 -16.11
CA LYS A 170 -0.48 -1.97 -16.47
C LYS A 170 0.48 -1.89 -15.27
N ILE A 171 -0.02 -2.24 -14.08
CA ILE A 171 0.78 -2.39 -12.87
C ILE A 171 1.26 -3.84 -12.81
N ASP A 172 2.56 -4.05 -12.59
CA ASP A 172 3.13 -5.40 -12.55
C ASP A 172 2.74 -6.13 -11.25
N THR A 173 1.92 -7.17 -11.38
CA THR A 173 1.49 -7.99 -10.25
C THR A 173 2.58 -8.90 -9.69
N SER A 174 3.72 -9.06 -10.38
CA SER A 174 4.87 -9.81 -9.85
C SER A 174 5.46 -9.17 -8.58
N HIS A 175 5.16 -7.89 -8.36
CA HIS A 175 5.54 -7.16 -7.15
C HIS A 175 4.72 -7.53 -5.92
N PHE A 176 3.55 -8.18 -6.08
CA PHE A 176 2.78 -8.65 -4.93
C PHE A 176 3.46 -9.83 -4.25
N MET A 177 3.66 -9.69 -2.96
CA MET A 177 4.12 -10.72 -2.04
C MET A 177 2.97 -11.10 -1.11
N LYS A 178 2.78 -12.39 -0.87
CA LYS A 178 1.77 -12.88 0.08
C LYS A 178 2.23 -12.58 1.50
N THR A 179 1.35 -12.00 2.31
CA THR A 179 1.59 -11.78 3.73
C THR A 179 1.25 -13.03 4.51
N ASP A 180 2.11 -13.41 5.47
CA ASP A 180 1.84 -14.54 6.35
C ASP A 180 0.79 -14.15 7.41
N GLN A 181 -0.38 -14.80 7.34
CA GLN A 181 -1.49 -14.63 8.29
C GLN A 181 -1.73 -15.91 9.12
N SER A 182 -0.78 -16.84 9.15
CA SER A 182 -0.86 -18.06 9.95
C SER A 182 -0.38 -17.83 11.38
N ASN A 183 -0.93 -18.57 12.36
CA ASN A 183 -0.51 -18.53 13.77
C ASN A 183 -0.49 -17.09 14.36
N CYS A 184 -1.58 -16.38 14.07
CA CYS A 184 -2.00 -15.11 14.64
C CYS A 184 -3.27 -15.34 15.48
#